data_AF-A0A9X3WZI0-F1
#
_entry.id   AF-A0A9X3WZI0-F1
#
_cell.length_a   1.000
_cell.length_b   1.000
_cell.length_c   1.000
_cell.angle_alpha   90.00
_cell.angle_beta   90.00
_cell.angle_gamma   90.00
#
_symmetry.space_group_name_H-M   'P 1'
#
loop_
_entity.id
_entity.type
_entity.pdbx_description
1 polymer ?
#
loop_
_entity_poly.entity_id
_entity_poly.type
_entity_poly.pdbx_seq_one_letter_code
_entity_poly.pdbx_strand_id
1 'polypeptide(L)'
;MSTMMSDTSTKLVTTAIANHARFKDVAAELERRTPDADAASALVEAYRAEEAPPWLAAHLLGCIGHELGYATVREILLNAPGMLAESYAGPALAKILGERALPDLCALLRDAPKQISREGAAYGLKRLGPPSAEAALLEAATTGRIRWQTAASLLADIPIAPRRLCGLLRSGEVVQLRLATEIVWVALRHARSGQNTWIYDVAAELEPMIRDVLANPALSMAPRKRTGLEAWVSRGL
;
A
#
# COMPACT_ATOMS: atom_id res chain seq x y z
N MET A 1 3.67 26.75 27.06
CA MET A 1 4.69 26.36 26.07
C MET A 1 5.78 25.59 26.81
N SER A 2 5.68 24.26 26.85
CA SER A 2 6.67 23.40 27.48
C SER A 2 7.77 23.09 26.47
N THR A 3 8.98 23.49 26.81
CA THR A 3 10.23 23.21 26.12
C THR A 3 10.41 21.70 25.97
N MET A 4 10.16 21.15 24.77
CA MET A 4 10.69 19.83 24.41
C MET A 4 12.21 19.98 24.30
N MET A 5 12.91 19.75 25.41
CA MET A 5 14.30 19.34 25.36
C MET A 5 14.40 18.16 24.39
N SER A 6 15.41 18.17 23.53
CA SER A 6 15.64 17.14 22.50
C SER A 6 15.80 15.75 23.13
N ASP A 7 14.69 15.06 23.39
CA ASP A 7 14.69 13.67 23.83
C ASP A 7 15.37 12.82 22.75
N THR A 8 16.35 11.98 23.10
CA THR A 8 17.04 11.07 22.17
C THR A 8 16.05 10.11 21.52
N SER A 9 16.34 9.59 20.32
CA SER A 9 15.41 8.68 19.61
C SER A 9 15.08 7.44 20.45
N THR A 10 16.02 6.92 21.23
CA THR A 10 15.80 5.83 22.20
C THR A 10 14.76 6.18 23.27
N LYS A 11 14.76 7.42 23.78
CA LYS A 11 13.76 7.88 24.78
C LYS A 11 12.37 7.98 24.16
N LEU A 12 12.29 8.41 22.89
CA LEU A 12 11.03 8.42 22.16
C LEU A 12 10.49 7.01 21.97
N VAL A 13 11.36 6.04 21.62
CA VAL A 13 11.00 4.62 21.55
C VAL A 13 10.46 4.11 22.88
N THR A 14 11.18 4.32 23.98
CA THR A 14 10.70 3.94 25.34
C THR A 14 9.37 4.59 25.68
N THR A 15 9.18 5.86 25.31
CA THR A 15 7.92 6.58 25.52
C THR A 15 6.76 5.94 24.77
N ALA A 16 6.98 5.55 23.51
CA ALA A 16 5.94 4.90 22.71
C ALA A 16 5.62 3.49 23.21
N ILE A 17 6.60 2.73 23.68
CA ILE A 17 6.38 1.39 24.29
C ILE A 17 5.57 1.52 25.57
N ALA A 18 5.94 2.43 26.47
CA ALA A 18 5.23 2.62 27.74
C ALA A 18 3.81 3.18 27.56
N ASN A 19 3.56 3.93 26.47
CA ASN A 19 2.25 4.48 26.16
C ASN A 19 1.99 4.46 24.65
N HIS A 20 1.41 3.35 24.19
CA HIS A 20 1.07 3.15 22.79
C HIS A 20 0.18 4.26 22.22
N ALA A 21 -0.61 4.99 23.01
CA ALA A 21 -1.44 6.08 22.50
C ALA A 21 -0.61 7.25 21.93
N ARG A 22 0.64 7.39 22.35
CA ARG A 22 1.56 8.45 21.88
C ARG A 22 2.34 8.07 20.62
N PHE A 23 2.09 6.89 20.05
CA PHE A 23 2.89 6.37 18.95
C PHE A 23 2.94 7.31 17.73
N LYS A 24 1.86 8.05 17.44
CA LYS A 24 1.80 8.97 16.30
C LYS A 24 2.73 10.17 16.47
N ASP A 25 2.75 10.76 17.66
CA ASP A 25 3.61 11.91 17.95
C ASP A 25 5.08 11.48 17.93
N VAL A 26 5.36 10.32 18.52
CA VAL A 26 6.70 9.70 18.51
C VAL A 26 7.13 9.37 17.08
N ALA A 27 6.28 8.74 16.28
CA ALA A 27 6.57 8.41 14.89
C ALA A 27 6.89 9.66 14.06
N ALA A 28 6.07 10.71 14.19
CA ALA A 28 6.27 11.97 13.47
C ALA A 28 7.58 12.68 13.86
N GLU A 29 8.02 12.52 15.11
CA GLU A 29 9.30 13.04 15.58
C GLU A 29 10.48 12.18 15.09
N LEU A 30 10.37 10.86 15.15
CA LEU A 30 11.38 9.93 14.64
C LEU A 30 11.63 10.11 13.14
N GLU A 31 10.58 10.33 12.34
CA GLU A 31 10.70 10.58 10.89
C GLU A 31 11.48 11.86 10.54
N ARG A 32 11.57 12.82 11.46
CA ARG A 32 12.32 14.07 11.26
C ARG A 32 13.79 13.96 11.62
N ARG A 33 14.22 12.81 12.14
CA ARG A 33 15.57 12.59 12.65
C ARG A 33 16.39 11.76 11.69
N THR A 34 17.70 11.83 11.88
CA THR A 34 18.62 10.91 11.22
C THR A 34 18.37 9.49 11.71
N PRO A 35 18.48 8.47 10.84
CA PRO A 35 18.39 7.08 11.27
C PRO A 35 19.32 6.76 12.43
N ASP A 36 18.80 6.06 13.43
CA ASP A 36 19.44 5.86 14.73
C ASP A 36 19.52 4.35 15.04
N ALA A 37 20.76 3.83 15.09
CA ALA A 37 21.04 2.42 15.32
C ALA A 37 20.62 1.97 16.73
N ASP A 38 20.87 2.79 17.75
CA ASP A 38 20.58 2.46 19.14
C ASP A 38 19.07 2.42 19.38
N ALA A 39 18.33 3.38 18.80
CA ALA A 39 16.87 3.37 18.87
C ALA A 39 16.26 2.18 18.13
N ALA A 40 16.79 1.82 16.96
CA ALA A 40 16.36 0.63 16.24
C ALA A 40 16.65 -0.64 17.04
N SER A 41 17.86 -0.77 17.61
CA SER A 41 18.24 -1.92 18.42
C SER A 41 17.35 -2.05 19.65
N ALA A 42 17.10 -0.96 20.38
CA ALA A 42 16.22 -0.96 21.54
C ALA A 42 14.80 -1.40 21.20
N LEU A 43 14.26 -0.96 20.06
CA LEU A 43 12.93 -1.37 19.61
C LEU A 43 12.88 -2.83 19.14
N VAL A 44 13.96 -3.33 18.52
CA VAL A 44 14.07 -4.76 18.17
C VAL A 44 14.09 -5.61 19.43
N GLU A 45 14.90 -5.27 20.44
CA GLU A 45 14.94 -5.98 21.72
C GLU A 45 13.56 -5.96 22.41
N ALA A 46 12.90 -4.81 22.47
CA ALA A 46 11.55 -4.70 23.03
C ALA A 46 10.52 -5.58 22.30
N TYR A 47 10.61 -5.69 20.97
CA TYR A 47 9.78 -6.61 20.20
C TYR A 47 10.06 -8.08 20.55
N ARG A 48 11.33 -8.46 20.71
CA ARG A 48 11.73 -9.83 21.11
C ARG A 48 11.32 -10.20 22.52
N ALA A 49 11.33 -9.23 23.42
CA ALA A 49 10.87 -9.38 24.79
C ALA A 49 9.33 -9.32 24.93
N GLU A 50 8.59 -9.23 23.82
CA GLU A 50 7.12 -9.10 23.77
C GLU A 50 6.58 -7.82 24.46
N GLU A 51 7.45 -6.83 24.68
CA GLU A 51 7.09 -5.52 25.27
C GLU A 51 6.49 -4.57 24.23
N ALA A 52 6.86 -4.74 22.95
CA ALA A 52 6.31 -3.97 21.83
C ALA A 52 5.47 -4.88 20.90
N PRO A 53 4.18 -4.59 20.67
CA PRO A 53 3.37 -5.40 19.76
C PRO A 53 3.86 -5.24 18.31
N PRO A 54 3.64 -6.25 17.44
CA PRO A 54 4.18 -6.27 16.08
C PRO A 54 3.86 -5.04 15.24
N TRP A 55 2.62 -4.51 15.33
CA TRP A 55 2.21 -3.33 14.56
C TRP A 55 2.98 -2.06 14.99
N LEU A 56 3.26 -1.90 16.29
CA LEU A 56 3.97 -0.75 16.84
C LEU A 56 5.45 -0.84 16.44
N ALA A 57 6.06 -2.02 16.64
CA ALA A 57 7.44 -2.27 16.25
C ALA A 57 7.65 -2.03 14.75
N ALA A 58 6.82 -2.59 13.89
CA ALA A 58 6.90 -2.37 12.44
C ALA A 58 6.78 -0.89 12.07
N HIS A 59 5.79 -0.19 12.64
CA HIS A 59 5.56 1.22 12.35
C HIS A 59 6.75 2.09 12.76
N LEU A 60 7.20 1.96 14.01
CA LEU A 60 8.28 2.78 14.56
C LEU A 60 9.65 2.44 13.95
N LEU A 61 9.96 1.17 13.68
CA LEU A 61 11.19 0.81 12.95
C LEU A 61 11.23 1.46 11.56
N GLY A 62 10.08 1.52 10.88
CA GLY A 62 9.94 2.26 9.62
C GLY A 62 10.18 3.77 9.77
N CYS A 63 9.75 4.38 10.88
CA CYS A 63 9.95 5.80 11.16
C CYS A 63 11.39 6.12 11.63
N ILE A 64 12.05 5.21 12.33
CA ILE A 64 13.48 5.31 12.65
C ILE A 64 14.30 5.21 11.37
N GLY A 65 13.90 4.34 10.43
CA GLY A 65 14.52 4.25 9.11
C GLY A 65 15.95 3.67 9.10
N HIS A 66 16.41 3.09 10.21
CA HIS A 66 17.74 2.47 10.28
C HIS A 66 17.70 1.01 9.81
N GLU A 67 18.70 0.59 9.03
CA GLU A 67 18.74 -0.74 8.37
C GLU A 67 18.71 -1.93 9.33
N LEU A 68 19.19 -1.74 10.57
CA LEU A 68 19.12 -2.74 11.64
C LEU A 68 17.68 -3.24 11.89
N GLY A 69 16.68 -2.39 11.69
CA GLY A 69 15.27 -2.77 11.84
C GLY A 69 14.73 -3.67 10.72
N TYR A 70 15.40 -3.74 9.57
CA TYR A 70 14.83 -4.34 8.36
C TYR A 70 14.46 -5.82 8.53
N ALA A 71 15.38 -6.62 9.10
CA ALA A 71 15.15 -8.04 9.31
C ALA A 71 13.96 -8.31 10.22
N THR A 72 13.82 -7.54 11.30
CA THR A 72 12.70 -7.63 12.24
C THR A 72 11.37 -7.23 11.59
N VAL A 73 11.35 -6.15 10.80
CA VAL A 73 10.14 -5.76 10.05
C VAL A 73 9.72 -6.84 9.05
N ARG A 74 10.69 -7.45 8.36
CA ARG A 74 10.43 -8.55 7.40
C ARG A 74 9.87 -9.77 8.12
N GLU A 75 10.40 -10.09 9.29
CA GLU A 75 9.88 -11.16 10.14
C GLU A 75 8.43 -10.88 10.57
N ILE A 76 8.15 -9.68 11.06
CA ILE A 76 6.79 -9.27 11.47
C ILE A 76 5.80 -9.50 10.32
N LEU A 77 6.17 -9.09 9.10
CA LEU A 77 5.33 -9.26 7.92
C LEU A 77 4.99 -10.74 7.63
N LEU A 78 5.93 -11.66 7.85
CA LEU A 78 5.79 -13.09 7.53
C LEU A 78 5.11 -13.88 8.66
N ASN A 79 5.54 -13.62 9.90
CA ASN A 79 5.25 -14.49 11.03
C ASN A 79 4.12 -13.95 11.92
N ALA A 80 4.01 -12.63 12.04
CA ALA A 80 3.00 -11.96 12.87
C ALA A 80 2.02 -11.06 12.09
N PRO A 81 1.49 -11.46 10.91
CA PRO A 81 0.45 -10.67 10.26
C PRO A 81 -0.87 -10.77 11.04
N GLY A 82 -1.61 -9.66 11.10
CA GLY A 82 -2.78 -9.48 11.96
C GLY A 82 -2.69 -8.21 12.82
N MET A 83 -3.85 -7.69 13.27
CA MET A 83 -3.93 -6.47 14.09
C MET A 83 -3.21 -5.25 13.45
N LEU A 84 -3.31 -5.10 12.12
CA LEU A 84 -2.71 -4.03 11.31
C LEU A 84 -1.20 -4.14 11.07
N ALA A 85 -0.51 -5.16 11.59
CA ALA A 85 0.95 -5.26 11.47
C ALA A 85 1.42 -5.29 10.00
N GLU A 86 0.73 -6.01 9.12
CA GLU A 86 1.01 -6.06 7.69
C GLU A 86 0.88 -4.70 6.99
N SER A 87 -0.05 -3.86 7.46
CA SER A 87 -0.31 -2.52 6.90
C SER A 87 0.82 -1.56 7.23
N TYR A 88 1.63 -1.87 8.26
CA TYR A 88 2.82 -1.10 8.63
C TYR A 88 4.11 -1.73 8.14
N ALA A 89 4.23 -3.05 8.18
CA ALA A 89 5.49 -3.73 7.90
C ALA A 89 5.95 -3.55 6.46
N GLY A 90 5.08 -3.71 5.46
CA GLY A 90 5.45 -3.46 4.06
C GLY A 90 5.93 -2.03 3.81
N PRO A 91 5.16 -0.99 4.19
CA PRO A 91 5.63 0.39 4.12
C PRO A 91 6.90 0.67 4.91
N ALA A 92 7.11 0.03 6.06
CA ALA A 92 8.33 0.17 6.84
C ALA A 92 9.56 -0.40 6.12
N LEU A 93 9.46 -1.55 5.45
CA LEU A 93 10.54 -2.08 4.59
C LEU A 93 10.94 -1.05 3.52
N ALA A 94 9.94 -0.45 2.86
CA ALA A 94 10.15 0.59 1.87
C ALA A 94 10.76 1.87 2.46
N LYS A 95 10.38 2.28 3.69
CA LYS A 95 10.97 3.45 4.37
C LYS A 95 12.44 3.22 4.74
N ILE A 96 12.78 2.02 5.23
CA ILE A 96 14.13 1.71 5.73
C ILE A 96 15.15 1.64 4.59
N LEU A 97 14.83 0.97 3.49
CA LEU A 97 15.80 0.75 2.39
C LEU A 97 15.49 1.53 1.11
N GLY A 98 14.36 2.24 1.02
CA GLY A 98 13.93 2.91 -0.22
C GLY A 98 13.85 1.92 -1.38
N GLU A 99 14.30 2.33 -2.57
CA GLU A 99 14.33 1.48 -3.77
C GLU A 99 15.13 0.17 -3.58
N ARG A 100 16.09 0.12 -2.64
CA ARG A 100 16.82 -1.13 -2.35
C ARG A 100 15.90 -2.22 -1.78
N ALA A 101 14.72 -1.88 -1.26
CA ALA A 101 13.71 -2.85 -0.82
C ALA A 101 12.95 -3.53 -1.98
N LEU A 102 13.03 -2.99 -3.20
CA LEU A 102 12.19 -3.43 -4.33
C LEU A 102 12.29 -4.95 -4.61
N PRO A 103 13.48 -5.57 -4.72
CA PRO A 103 13.58 -6.99 -5.02
C PRO A 103 12.93 -7.88 -3.95
N ASP A 104 13.12 -7.54 -2.67
CA ASP A 104 12.55 -8.30 -1.55
C ASP A 104 11.04 -8.08 -1.44
N LEU A 105 10.53 -6.85 -1.62
CA LEU A 105 9.09 -6.59 -1.67
C LEU A 105 8.40 -7.33 -2.82
N CYS A 106 9.02 -7.39 -4.00
CA CYS A 106 8.52 -8.18 -5.13
C CYS A 106 8.52 -9.68 -4.81
N ALA A 107 9.57 -10.21 -4.19
CA ALA A 107 9.64 -11.60 -3.76
C ALA A 107 8.57 -11.92 -2.71
N LEU A 108 8.39 -11.05 -1.71
CA LEU A 108 7.35 -11.19 -0.68
C LEU A 108 5.95 -11.14 -1.29
N LEU A 109 5.69 -10.23 -2.24
CA LEU A 109 4.41 -10.14 -2.95
C LEU A 109 4.10 -11.43 -3.72
N ARG A 110 5.10 -12.10 -4.28
CA ARG A 110 4.93 -13.33 -5.05
C ARG A 110 4.78 -14.55 -4.13
N ASP A 111 5.68 -14.68 -3.16
CA ASP A 111 6.01 -15.97 -2.55
C ASP A 111 5.70 -16.04 -1.05
N ALA A 112 5.29 -14.95 -0.40
CA ALA A 112 4.92 -15.02 1.01
C ALA A 112 3.72 -15.98 1.20
N PRO A 113 3.77 -16.88 2.22
CA PRO A 113 2.82 -17.98 2.34
C PRO A 113 1.39 -17.49 2.61
N LYS A 114 1.26 -16.44 3.42
CA LYS A 114 -0.02 -15.85 3.81
C LYS A 114 -0.40 -14.72 2.84
N GLN A 115 -1.65 -14.73 2.34
CA GLN A 115 -2.15 -13.69 1.45
C GLN A 115 -2.05 -12.28 2.05
N ILE A 116 -2.30 -12.16 3.35
CA ILE A 116 -2.20 -10.89 4.09
C ILE A 116 -0.76 -10.34 4.12
N SER A 117 0.25 -11.20 4.15
CA SER A 117 1.67 -10.80 4.05
C SER A 117 2.01 -10.31 2.64
N ARG A 118 1.47 -10.96 1.59
CA ARG A 118 1.61 -10.49 0.21
C ARG A 118 0.97 -9.12 0.02
N GLU A 119 -0.18 -8.88 0.64
CA GLU A 119 -0.83 -7.57 0.62
C GLU A 119 -0.06 -6.50 1.40
N GLY A 120 0.55 -6.86 2.54
CA GLY A 120 1.50 -5.98 3.22
C GLY A 120 2.64 -5.54 2.29
N ALA A 121 3.26 -6.50 1.57
CA ALA A 121 4.29 -6.18 0.57
C ALA A 121 3.75 -5.26 -0.56
N ALA A 122 2.50 -5.46 -0.98
CA ALA A 122 1.83 -4.60 -1.96
C ALA A 122 1.72 -3.14 -1.47
N TYR A 123 1.43 -2.90 -0.19
CA TYR A 123 1.47 -1.56 0.40
C TYR A 123 2.89 -0.97 0.43
N GLY A 124 3.90 -1.81 0.67
CA GLY A 124 5.32 -1.41 0.55
C GLY A 124 5.68 -0.94 -0.86
N LEU A 125 5.27 -1.68 -1.89
CA LEU A 125 5.49 -1.29 -3.28
C LEU A 125 4.79 0.04 -3.62
N LYS A 126 3.52 0.21 -3.21
CA LYS A 126 2.81 1.50 -3.36
C LYS A 126 3.62 2.66 -2.76
N ARG A 127 4.31 2.44 -1.63
CA ARG A 127 5.12 3.47 -0.96
C ARG A 127 6.38 3.86 -1.73
N LEU A 128 6.97 2.93 -2.47
CA LEU A 128 8.07 3.20 -3.42
C LEU A 128 7.56 3.99 -4.63
N GLY A 129 6.36 3.66 -5.11
CA GLY A 129 5.70 4.34 -6.21
C GLY A 129 6.01 3.74 -7.58
N PRO A 130 5.52 4.36 -8.67
CA PRO A 130 5.77 3.91 -10.03
C PRO A 130 7.20 4.27 -10.50
N PRO A 131 7.76 3.55 -11.48
CA PRO A 131 7.17 2.40 -12.21
C PRO A 131 7.30 1.06 -11.47
N SER A 132 8.12 1.02 -10.41
CA SER A 132 8.51 -0.19 -9.67
C SER A 132 7.32 -0.98 -9.12
N ALA A 133 6.26 -0.29 -8.67
CA ALA A 133 5.08 -0.92 -8.09
C ALA A 133 4.07 -1.46 -9.11
N GLU A 134 3.90 -0.78 -10.25
CA GLU A 134 2.76 -1.01 -11.15
C GLU A 134 2.77 -2.43 -11.73
N ALA A 135 3.88 -2.85 -12.32
CA ALA A 135 3.99 -4.15 -12.98
C ALA A 135 3.79 -5.31 -12.00
N ALA A 136 4.44 -5.23 -10.83
CA ALA A 136 4.35 -6.26 -9.81
C ALA A 136 2.93 -6.38 -9.23
N LEU A 137 2.25 -5.24 -8.99
CA LEU A 137 0.87 -5.23 -8.49
C LEU A 137 -0.11 -5.80 -9.52
N LEU A 138 0.05 -5.48 -10.81
CA LEU A 138 -0.76 -6.03 -11.89
C LEU A 138 -0.58 -7.55 -12.02
N GLU A 139 0.66 -8.04 -11.99
CA GLU A 139 0.96 -9.48 -12.03
C GLU A 139 0.31 -10.18 -10.83
N ALA A 140 0.50 -9.67 -9.61
CA ALA A 140 -0.04 -10.26 -8.40
C ALA A 140 -1.57 -10.28 -8.37
N ALA A 141 -2.22 -9.25 -8.93
CA ALA A 141 -3.68 -9.17 -9.03
C ALA A 141 -4.24 -10.20 -10.04
N THR A 142 -3.65 -10.26 -11.23
CA THR A 142 -4.13 -11.12 -12.32
C THR A 142 -3.87 -12.60 -12.07
N THR A 143 -2.83 -12.93 -11.30
CA THR A 143 -2.52 -14.31 -10.87
C THR A 143 -3.17 -14.69 -9.53
N GLY A 144 -4.01 -13.82 -8.95
CA GLY A 144 -4.74 -14.10 -7.72
C GLY A 144 -3.88 -14.18 -6.45
N ARG A 145 -2.64 -13.65 -6.47
CA ARG A 145 -1.76 -13.65 -5.30
C ARG A 145 -2.26 -12.70 -4.22
N ILE A 146 -2.87 -11.58 -4.61
CA ILE A 146 -3.55 -10.65 -3.70
C ILE A 146 -5.01 -10.47 -4.10
N ARG A 147 -5.84 -9.95 -3.19
CA ARG A 147 -7.24 -9.63 -3.54
C ARG A 147 -7.24 -8.56 -4.63
N TRP A 148 -8.01 -8.76 -5.69
CA TRP A 148 -8.09 -7.81 -6.80
C TRP A 148 -8.63 -6.45 -6.37
N GLN A 149 -9.49 -6.38 -5.33
CA GLN A 149 -9.94 -5.10 -4.76
C GLN A 149 -8.80 -4.36 -4.06
N THR A 150 -7.94 -5.09 -3.32
CA THR A 150 -6.73 -4.51 -2.72
C THR A 150 -5.83 -3.96 -3.82
N ALA A 151 -5.54 -4.76 -4.85
CA ALA A 151 -4.74 -4.32 -5.99
C ALA A 151 -5.34 -3.08 -6.68
N ALA A 152 -6.66 -3.08 -6.93
CA ALA A 152 -7.34 -1.96 -7.57
C ALA A 152 -7.27 -0.68 -6.75
N SER A 153 -7.41 -0.76 -5.42
CA SER A 153 -7.24 0.38 -4.54
C SER A 153 -5.82 0.94 -4.60
N LEU A 154 -4.81 0.07 -4.58
CA LEU A 154 -3.41 0.48 -4.67
C LEU A 154 -3.10 1.12 -6.04
N LEU A 155 -3.56 0.49 -7.12
CA LEU A 155 -3.38 0.93 -8.52
C LEU A 155 -4.24 2.15 -8.89
N ALA A 156 -5.24 2.51 -8.10
CA ALA A 156 -5.95 3.78 -8.24
C ALA A 156 -5.20 4.93 -7.53
N ASP A 157 -4.43 4.62 -6.49
CA ASP A 157 -3.63 5.58 -5.75
C ASP A 157 -2.28 5.89 -6.41
N ILE A 158 -1.69 4.92 -7.13
CA ILE A 158 -0.54 5.15 -8.00
C ILE A 158 -1.03 5.35 -9.44
N PRO A 159 -0.53 6.34 -10.20
CA PRO A 159 -0.90 6.47 -11.61
C PRO A 159 -0.46 5.21 -12.39
N ILE A 160 -1.43 4.39 -12.80
CA ILE A 160 -1.21 3.29 -13.75
C ILE A 160 -1.00 3.88 -15.14
N ALA A 161 -0.06 3.35 -15.92
CA ALA A 161 0.13 3.81 -17.29
C ALA A 161 -1.18 3.60 -18.09
N PRO A 162 -1.70 4.61 -18.81
CA PRO A 162 -3.00 4.51 -19.50
C PRO A 162 -3.03 3.32 -20.47
N ARG A 163 -1.92 3.09 -21.19
CA ARG A 163 -1.75 1.95 -22.09
C ARG A 163 -1.95 0.59 -21.40
N ARG A 164 -1.52 0.44 -20.14
CA ARG A 164 -1.68 -0.80 -19.38
C ARG A 164 -3.14 -1.00 -18.99
N LEU A 165 -3.80 0.05 -18.50
CA LEU A 165 -5.22 0.01 -18.17
C LEU A 165 -6.09 -0.29 -19.42
N CYS A 166 -5.80 0.37 -20.54
CA CYS A 166 -6.42 0.08 -21.84
C CYS A 166 -6.19 -1.37 -22.27
N GLY A 167 -4.99 -1.92 -22.05
CA GLY A 167 -4.68 -3.33 -22.32
C GLY A 167 -5.57 -4.28 -21.52
N LEU A 168 -5.76 -4.03 -20.23
CA LEU A 168 -6.66 -4.83 -19.39
C LEU A 168 -8.12 -4.78 -19.88
N LEU A 169 -8.60 -3.58 -20.25
CA LEU A 169 -9.97 -3.38 -20.75
C LEU A 169 -10.22 -4.05 -22.12
N ARG A 170 -9.19 -4.18 -22.95
CA ARG A 170 -9.28 -4.84 -24.27
C ARG A 170 -9.03 -6.34 -24.24
N SER A 171 -8.57 -6.88 -23.10
CA SER A 171 -8.14 -8.29 -23.00
C SER A 171 -9.26 -9.29 -23.30
N GLY A 172 -10.53 -8.93 -23.08
CA GLY A 172 -11.66 -9.86 -23.10
C GLY A 172 -11.72 -10.81 -21.90
N GLU A 173 -10.63 -10.91 -21.13
CA GLU A 173 -10.51 -11.80 -19.98
C GLU A 173 -11.25 -11.26 -18.77
N VAL A 174 -12.19 -12.06 -18.23
CA VAL A 174 -13.08 -11.63 -17.13
C VAL A 174 -12.30 -11.11 -15.92
N VAL A 175 -11.18 -11.75 -15.56
CA VAL A 175 -10.35 -11.32 -14.43
C VAL A 175 -9.75 -9.94 -14.67
N GLN A 176 -9.22 -9.70 -15.87
CA GLN A 176 -8.61 -8.41 -16.24
C GLN A 176 -9.66 -7.31 -16.36
N LEU A 177 -10.83 -7.61 -16.95
CA LEU A 177 -11.95 -6.68 -17.03
C LEU A 177 -12.47 -6.29 -15.64
N ARG A 178 -12.58 -7.26 -14.72
CA ARG A 178 -12.97 -7.00 -13.32
C ARG A 178 -11.98 -6.07 -12.63
N LEU A 179 -10.69 -6.36 -12.75
CA LEU A 179 -9.62 -5.54 -12.18
C LEU A 179 -9.64 -4.12 -12.76
N ALA A 180 -9.65 -3.98 -14.09
CA ALA A 180 -9.61 -2.69 -14.76
C ALA A 180 -10.80 -1.80 -14.41
N THR A 181 -12.01 -2.36 -14.46
CA THR A 181 -13.22 -1.59 -14.09
C THR A 181 -13.22 -1.22 -12.61
N GLU A 182 -12.56 -1.99 -11.74
CA GLU A 182 -12.41 -1.64 -10.33
C GLU A 182 -11.43 -0.50 -10.13
N ILE A 183 -10.28 -0.53 -10.83
CA ILE A 183 -9.30 0.55 -10.81
C ILE A 183 -9.98 1.86 -11.22
N VAL A 184 -10.70 1.86 -12.35
CA VAL A 184 -11.45 3.04 -12.83
C VAL A 184 -12.49 3.47 -11.79
N TRP A 185 -13.26 2.54 -11.24
CA TRP A 185 -14.29 2.87 -10.25
C TRP A 185 -13.71 3.50 -8.98
N VAL A 186 -12.64 2.93 -8.44
CA VAL A 186 -11.97 3.46 -7.25
C VAL A 186 -11.33 4.82 -7.56
N ALA A 187 -10.66 4.97 -8.69
CA ALA A 187 -10.08 6.25 -9.11
C ALA A 187 -11.14 7.35 -9.24
N LEU A 188 -12.32 7.06 -9.80
CA LEU A 188 -13.45 7.99 -9.84
C LEU A 188 -13.94 8.38 -8.44
N ARG A 189 -13.97 7.45 -7.48
CA ARG A 189 -14.32 7.76 -6.09
C ARG A 189 -13.29 8.68 -5.45
N HIS A 190 -12.00 8.40 -5.65
CA HIS A 190 -10.91 9.24 -5.15
C HIS A 190 -11.00 10.65 -5.74
N ALA A 191 -11.27 10.76 -7.04
CA ALA A 191 -11.45 12.04 -7.73
C ALA A 191 -12.62 12.86 -7.17
N ARG A 192 -13.76 12.22 -6.89
CA ARG A 192 -14.93 12.89 -6.26
C ARG A 192 -14.64 13.39 -4.84
N SER A 193 -13.72 12.75 -4.12
CA SER A 193 -13.27 13.19 -2.80
C SER A 193 -12.10 14.19 -2.84
N GLY A 194 -11.62 14.55 -4.04
CA GLY A 194 -10.48 15.46 -4.22
C GLY A 194 -9.11 14.83 -3.91
N GLN A 195 -9.03 13.51 -3.75
CA GLN A 195 -7.78 12.81 -3.39
C GLN A 195 -6.84 12.64 -4.58
N ASN A 196 -7.36 12.24 -5.73
CA ASN A 196 -6.58 12.03 -6.95
C ASN A 196 -7.46 12.14 -8.19
N THR A 197 -7.05 12.94 -9.19
CA THR A 197 -7.86 13.28 -10.36
C THR A 197 -7.31 12.73 -11.69
N TRP A 198 -6.24 11.91 -11.68
CA TRP A 198 -5.60 11.41 -12.91
C TRP A 198 -6.58 10.73 -13.88
N ILE A 199 -7.65 10.15 -13.36
CA ILE A 199 -8.65 9.46 -14.18
C ILE A 199 -9.33 10.38 -15.19
N TYR A 200 -9.44 11.68 -14.90
CA TYR A 200 -10.00 12.66 -15.84
C TYR A 200 -9.04 13.01 -16.98
N ASP A 201 -7.73 12.91 -16.76
CA ASP A 201 -6.72 13.19 -17.79
C ASP A 201 -6.73 12.14 -18.91
N VAL A 202 -7.27 10.95 -18.64
CA VAL A 202 -7.29 9.79 -19.54
C VAL A 202 -8.71 9.34 -19.91
N ALA A 203 -9.72 10.08 -19.47
CA ALA A 203 -11.11 9.70 -19.62
C ALA A 203 -11.53 9.55 -21.09
N ALA A 204 -11.07 10.44 -21.98
CA ALA A 204 -11.37 10.35 -23.42
C ALA A 204 -10.91 9.01 -24.04
N GLU A 205 -9.81 8.43 -23.54
CA GLU A 205 -9.34 7.10 -23.98
C GLU A 205 -10.16 5.97 -23.36
N LEU A 206 -10.50 6.08 -22.08
CA LEU A 206 -11.10 4.99 -21.31
C LEU A 206 -12.62 4.89 -21.46
N GLU A 207 -13.33 5.99 -21.68
CA GLU A 207 -14.79 6.03 -21.73
C GLU A 207 -15.40 5.07 -22.78
N PRO A 208 -14.93 5.04 -24.05
CA PRO A 208 -15.45 4.08 -25.02
C PRO A 208 -15.23 2.62 -24.58
N MET A 209 -14.07 2.31 -24.02
CA MET A 209 -13.76 0.94 -23.57
C MET A 209 -14.63 0.54 -22.39
N ILE A 210 -14.89 1.46 -21.46
CA ILE A 210 -15.77 1.19 -20.32
C ILE A 210 -17.21 1.01 -20.78
N ARG A 211 -17.67 1.77 -21.78
CA ARG A 211 -18.98 1.57 -22.41
C ARG A 211 -19.11 0.16 -23.01
N ASP A 212 -18.09 -0.29 -23.75
CA ASP A 212 -18.06 -1.64 -24.34
C ASP A 212 -18.09 -2.72 -23.26
N VAL A 213 -17.31 -2.53 -22.18
CA VAL A 213 -17.26 -3.47 -21.06
C VAL A 213 -18.59 -3.52 -20.28
N LEU A 214 -19.29 -2.39 -20.11
CA LEU A 214 -20.59 -2.33 -19.45
C LEU A 214 -21.69 -3.05 -20.24
N ALA A 215 -21.57 -3.06 -21.57
CA ALA A 215 -22.45 -3.79 -22.48
C ALA A 215 -22.22 -5.31 -22.48
N ASN A 216 -21.12 -5.79 -21.89
CA ASN A 216 -20.82 -7.23 -21.79
C ASN A 216 -21.70 -7.90 -20.71
N PRO A 217 -22.65 -8.77 -21.09
CA PRO A 217 -23.55 -9.43 -20.14
C PRO A 217 -22.84 -10.47 -19.26
N ALA A 218 -21.69 -11.00 -19.70
CA ALA A 218 -20.92 -11.99 -18.94
C ALA A 218 -20.18 -11.36 -17.74
N LEU A 219 -20.00 -10.03 -17.74
CA LEU A 219 -19.34 -9.32 -16.65
C LEU A 219 -20.33 -8.96 -15.53
N SER A 220 -20.41 -9.85 -14.55
CA SER A 220 -21.08 -9.53 -13.27
C SER A 220 -20.30 -8.46 -12.51
N MET A 221 -21.04 -7.46 -12.00
CA MET A 221 -20.50 -6.29 -11.33
C MET A 221 -21.47 -5.84 -10.23
N ALA A 222 -20.94 -5.35 -9.11
CA ALA A 222 -21.77 -4.79 -8.05
C ALA A 222 -22.62 -3.61 -8.57
N PRO A 223 -23.92 -3.51 -8.22
CA PRO A 223 -24.82 -2.50 -8.77
C PRO A 223 -24.29 -1.07 -8.60
N ARG A 224 -23.77 -0.72 -7.42
CA ARG A 224 -23.20 0.60 -7.14
C ARG A 224 -22.04 0.96 -8.08
N LYS A 225 -21.19 0.00 -8.40
CA LYS A 225 -20.06 0.19 -9.32
C LYS A 225 -20.58 0.38 -10.74
N ARG A 226 -21.50 -0.48 -11.20
CA ARG A 226 -22.11 -0.38 -12.53
C ARG A 226 -22.76 0.99 -12.75
N THR A 227 -23.66 1.40 -11.84
CA THR A 227 -24.29 2.74 -11.90
C THR A 227 -23.26 3.87 -11.86
N GLY A 228 -22.21 3.73 -11.05
CA GLY A 228 -21.14 4.71 -10.96
C GLY A 228 -20.35 4.91 -12.25
N LEU A 229 -20.08 3.81 -12.97
CA LEU A 229 -19.40 3.82 -14.27
C LEU A 229 -20.34 4.29 -15.39
N GLU A 230 -21.59 3.84 -15.41
CA GLU A 230 -22.63 4.29 -16.35
C GLU A 230 -22.84 5.81 -16.28
N ALA A 231 -22.96 6.35 -15.06
CA ALA A 231 -23.11 7.78 -14.85
C ALA A 231 -21.89 8.57 -15.33
N TRP A 232 -20.69 7.99 -15.25
CA TRP A 232 -19.47 8.63 -15.75
C TRP A 232 -19.43 8.65 -17.28
N VAL A 233 -19.62 7.49 -17.95
CA VAL A 233 -19.60 7.43 -19.43
C VAL A 233 -20.77 8.12 -20.13
N SER A 234 -21.85 8.44 -19.39
CA SER A 234 -23.04 9.12 -19.93
C SER A 234 -22.95 10.64 -19.83
N ARG A 235 -22.11 11.18 -18.93
CA ARG A 235 -21.97 12.63 -18.79
C ARG A 235 -21.21 13.23 -19.97
N GLY A 236 -20.30 12.45 -20.58
CA GLY A 236 -19.25 13.01 -21.42
C GLY A 236 -18.36 13.95 -20.59
N LEU A 237 -17.08 14.06 -20.93
CA LEU A 237 -16.30 15.20 -20.47
C LEU A 237 -16.73 16.48 -21.19
#